data_AF-A0AAW3K3Y0-F1
#
_entry.id   AF-A0AAW3K3Y0-F1
#
_cell.length_a   1.000
_cell.length_b   1.000
_cell.length_c   1.000
_cell.angle_alpha   90.00
_cell.angle_beta   90.00
_cell.angle_gamma   90.00
#
_symmetry.space_group_name_H-M   'P 1'
#
loop_
_entity.id
_entity.type
_entity.pdbx_description
1 polymer ?
#
loop_
_entity_poly.entity_id
_entity_poly.type
_entity_poly.pdbx_seq_one_letter_code
_entity_poly.pdbx_strand_id
1 'polypeptide(L)'
;MSINLSKLCADFLRQNHSSQSTEKLKASHARELVAAFFGYKSHAALMAEKTYPHAQLEEALIFIPDIPLMNDRRSKLIDLPNDLTESIDLAKLLSDMLAHEGLFGGDIWLYETLEAYIVEILLPDCQSLIDDQLSDAMAETNAGFYDDLYYDDVQIEDRGTELVAIAKTQYKGESLDDKPFCGDTLDIVVQVTLPRMAGKRGFYDFELEAGGSVNDDWVDPELRYGISPQSSLATELGITDGDLATLEWETFEISSDDGLTYGFVLTFSKSCPHEILEKIEGLSDDLTIRVSANAFDSLYPE
;
A
#
# COMPACT_ATOMS: atom_id res chain seq x y z
N MET A 1 21.91 -37.28 17.68
CA MET A 1 22.19 -36.40 18.84
C MET A 1 21.45 -35.10 18.53
N SER A 2 20.45 -34.70 19.32
CA SER A 2 19.66 -33.50 18.99
C SER A 2 20.51 -32.24 19.22
N ILE A 3 20.85 -31.53 18.14
CA ILE A 3 21.60 -30.27 18.21
C ILE A 3 20.66 -29.18 18.73
N ASN A 4 21.08 -28.45 19.76
CA ASN A 4 20.33 -27.29 20.24
C ASN A 4 20.77 -26.05 19.44
N LEU A 5 20.05 -25.77 18.35
CA LEU A 5 20.32 -24.64 17.45
C LEU A 5 20.40 -23.31 18.19
N SER A 6 19.48 -23.05 19.11
CA SER A 6 19.46 -21.80 19.88
C SER A 6 20.77 -21.58 20.65
N LYS A 7 21.25 -22.62 21.34
CA LYS A 7 22.51 -22.57 22.07
C LYS A 7 23.70 -22.37 21.12
N LEU A 8 23.74 -23.13 20.02
CA LEU A 8 24.80 -23.04 19.02
C LEU A 8 24.91 -21.62 18.46
N CYS A 9 23.81 -21.06 17.97
CA CYS A 9 23.74 -19.68 17.46
C CYS A 9 24.16 -18.66 18.52
N ALA A 10 23.69 -18.79 19.77
CA ALA A 10 24.00 -17.84 20.83
C ALA A 10 25.48 -17.90 21.25
N ASP A 11 26.07 -19.09 21.31
CA ASP A 11 27.49 -19.25 21.61
C ASP A 11 28.35 -18.73 20.45
N PHE A 12 27.95 -18.96 19.20
CA PHE A 12 28.61 -18.43 18.01
C PHE A 12 28.62 -16.90 17.96
N LEU A 13 27.46 -16.23 18.17
CA LEU A 13 27.40 -14.76 18.23
C LEU A 13 28.36 -14.18 19.25
N ARG A 14 28.45 -14.80 20.42
CA ARG A 14 29.33 -14.33 21.50
C ARG A 14 30.80 -14.51 21.16
N GLN A 15 31.15 -15.64 20.55
CA GLN A 15 32.52 -15.91 20.11
C GLN A 15 32.94 -14.93 19.02
N ASN A 16 32.07 -14.69 18.04
CA ASN A 16 32.36 -13.74 16.96
C ASN A 16 32.45 -12.30 17.46
N HIS A 17 31.57 -11.86 18.38
CA HIS A 17 31.69 -10.53 18.98
C HIS A 17 32.98 -10.40 19.80
N SER A 18 33.33 -11.41 20.60
CA SER A 18 34.53 -11.38 21.45
C SER A 18 35.85 -11.40 20.65
N SER A 19 35.85 -11.84 19.39
CA SER A 19 37.05 -11.81 18.54
C SER A 19 37.28 -10.44 17.89
N GLN A 20 36.25 -9.59 17.85
CA GLN A 20 36.25 -8.29 17.19
C GLN A 20 36.13 -7.11 18.16
N SER A 21 35.68 -7.37 19.39
CA SER A 21 35.41 -6.36 20.43
C SER A 21 36.14 -6.67 21.73
N THR A 22 36.36 -5.61 22.53
CA THR A 22 36.82 -5.71 23.92
C THR A 22 35.67 -5.85 24.92
N GLU A 23 34.45 -5.44 24.54
CA GLU A 23 33.24 -5.65 25.31
C GLU A 23 32.73 -7.09 25.10
N LYS A 24 31.97 -7.61 26.06
CA LYS A 24 31.44 -8.98 25.99
C LYS A 24 29.94 -8.97 25.78
N LEU A 25 29.47 -9.64 24.73
CA LEU A 25 28.06 -9.96 24.59
C LEU A 25 27.60 -10.94 25.69
N LYS A 26 26.71 -10.46 26.58
CA LYS A 26 26.11 -11.26 27.66
C LYS A 26 25.36 -12.46 27.07
N ALA A 27 25.44 -13.62 27.75
CA ALA A 27 24.77 -14.84 27.30
C ALA A 27 23.24 -14.72 27.23
N SER A 28 22.64 -13.94 28.13
CA SER A 28 21.21 -13.62 28.09
C SER A 28 20.85 -12.82 26.84
N HIS A 29 21.65 -11.81 26.46
CA HIS A 29 21.39 -10.97 25.29
C HIS A 29 21.51 -11.78 23.99
N ALA A 30 22.57 -12.58 23.86
CA ALA A 30 22.76 -13.43 22.69
C ALA A 30 21.58 -14.39 22.47
N ARG A 31 21.08 -15.01 23.54
CA ARG A 31 19.90 -15.91 23.47
C ARG A 31 18.63 -15.19 23.05
N GLU A 32 18.42 -13.97 23.55
CA GLU A 32 17.25 -13.17 23.20
C GLU A 32 17.32 -12.65 21.75
N LEU A 33 18.51 -12.28 21.26
CA LEU A 33 18.71 -11.92 19.85
C LEU A 33 18.50 -13.13 18.93
N VAL A 34 18.99 -14.30 19.31
CA VAL A 34 18.75 -15.55 18.56
C VAL A 34 17.27 -15.93 18.57
N ALA A 35 16.57 -15.72 19.67
CA ALA A 35 15.11 -15.94 19.71
C ALA A 35 14.39 -14.99 18.76
N ALA A 36 14.77 -13.72 18.74
CA ALA A 36 14.24 -12.75 17.80
C ALA A 36 14.53 -13.14 16.34
N PHE A 37 15.76 -13.55 16.01
CA PHE A 37 16.15 -14.05 14.69
C PHE A 37 15.23 -15.16 14.17
N PHE A 38 14.84 -16.10 15.05
CA PHE A 38 13.90 -17.17 14.73
C PHE A 38 12.40 -16.77 14.83
N GLY A 39 12.07 -15.50 15.05
CA GLY A 39 10.70 -14.98 15.10
C GLY A 39 9.98 -15.11 16.45
N TYR A 40 10.71 -15.34 17.55
CA TYR A 40 10.14 -15.54 18.89
C TYR A 40 10.30 -14.33 19.79
N LYS A 41 9.22 -14.00 20.52
CA LYS A 41 9.17 -12.88 21.47
C LYS A 41 10.08 -13.07 22.69
N SER A 42 10.64 -14.25 22.92
CA SER A 42 11.65 -14.48 23.97
C SER A 42 12.36 -15.82 23.77
N HIS A 43 13.52 -15.99 24.40
CA HIS A 43 14.18 -17.30 24.43
C HIS A 43 13.31 -18.38 25.07
N ALA A 44 12.52 -18.04 26.09
CA ALA A 44 11.59 -18.98 26.69
C ALA A 44 10.50 -19.45 25.70
N ALA A 45 9.99 -18.54 24.87
CA ALA A 45 9.02 -18.89 23.82
C ALA A 45 9.65 -19.80 22.76
N LEU A 46 10.88 -19.51 22.32
CA LEU A 46 11.65 -20.36 21.40
C LEU A 46 11.81 -21.78 21.95
N MET A 47 12.14 -21.92 23.24
CA MET A 47 12.31 -23.23 23.89
C MET A 47 10.98 -23.96 24.14
N ALA A 48 9.87 -23.24 24.15
CA ALA A 48 8.53 -23.80 24.36
C ALA A 48 7.88 -24.32 23.08
N GLU A 49 8.46 -24.04 21.90
CA GLU A 49 7.94 -24.52 20.62
C GLU A 49 7.95 -26.05 20.56
N LYS A 50 6.82 -26.62 20.16
CA LYS A 50 6.61 -28.07 20.04
C LYS A 50 5.89 -28.47 18.76
N THR A 51 5.18 -27.52 18.14
CA THR A 51 4.37 -27.72 16.94
C THR A 51 5.26 -27.89 15.73
N TYR A 52 6.25 -27.00 15.60
CA TYR A 52 7.24 -27.02 14.52
C TYR A 52 8.64 -27.07 15.12
N PRO A 53 9.16 -28.26 15.46
CA PRO A 53 10.48 -28.42 16.05
C PRO A 53 11.57 -27.76 15.21
N HIS A 54 12.37 -26.88 15.82
CA HIS A 54 13.50 -26.22 15.17
C HIS A 54 14.54 -27.19 14.59
N ALA A 55 14.60 -28.42 15.08
CA ALA A 55 15.48 -29.46 14.52
C ALA A 55 15.13 -29.80 13.06
N GLN A 56 13.92 -29.46 12.58
CA GLN A 56 13.50 -29.64 11.20
C GLN A 56 13.96 -28.49 10.28
N LEU A 57 14.70 -27.50 10.79
CA LEU A 57 15.18 -26.40 9.96
C LEU A 57 16.06 -26.88 8.79
N GLU A 58 16.78 -28.00 8.96
CA GLU A 58 17.56 -28.63 7.88
C GLU A 58 16.69 -29.02 6.67
N GLU A 59 15.42 -29.35 6.89
CA GLU A 59 14.47 -29.76 5.84
C GLU A 59 13.77 -28.55 5.19
N ALA A 60 13.88 -27.35 5.76
CA ALA A 60 13.20 -26.17 5.27
C ALA A 60 13.79 -25.73 3.92
N LEU A 61 12.91 -25.37 2.99
CA LEU A 61 13.30 -24.88 1.66
C LEU A 61 13.54 -23.38 1.68
N ILE A 62 12.84 -22.65 2.55
CA ILE A 62 12.97 -21.21 2.70
C ILE A 62 13.16 -20.87 4.18
N PHE A 63 14.13 -20.01 4.48
CA PHE A 63 14.32 -19.46 5.81
C PHE A 63 14.34 -17.93 5.78
N ILE A 64 13.51 -17.33 6.63
CA ILE A 64 13.28 -15.88 6.66
C ILE A 64 13.64 -15.33 8.04
N PRO A 65 14.87 -14.80 8.25
CA PRO A 65 15.23 -14.15 9.51
C PRO A 65 14.30 -12.98 9.85
N ASP A 66 13.92 -12.84 11.13
CA ASP A 66 13.04 -11.75 11.57
C ASP A 66 13.84 -10.50 12.00
N ILE A 67 14.31 -9.74 11.01
CA ILE A 67 15.09 -8.52 11.22
C ILE A 67 14.32 -7.45 12.02
N PRO A 68 13.02 -7.18 11.73
CA PRO A 68 12.24 -6.23 12.52
C PRO A 68 12.16 -6.61 14.00
N LEU A 69 11.95 -7.90 14.32
CA LEU A 69 11.93 -8.36 15.71
C LEU A 69 13.31 -8.31 16.36
N MET A 70 14.40 -8.53 15.61
CA MET A 70 15.76 -8.33 16.12
C MET A 70 16.02 -6.86 16.47
N ASN A 71 15.61 -5.93 15.61
CA ASN A 71 15.69 -4.48 15.87
C ASN A 71 14.88 -4.08 17.10
N ASP A 72 13.63 -4.53 17.18
CA ASP A 72 12.77 -4.34 18.37
C ASP A 72 13.44 -4.90 19.63
N ARG A 73 14.04 -6.10 19.55
CA ARG A 73 14.74 -6.71 20.68
C ARG A 73 15.94 -5.89 21.12
N ARG A 74 16.78 -5.44 20.19
CA ARG A 74 17.96 -4.61 20.50
C ARG A 74 17.57 -3.36 21.27
N SER A 75 16.49 -2.68 20.88
CA SER A 75 16.00 -1.46 21.55
C SER A 75 15.59 -1.67 23.02
N LYS A 76 15.28 -2.91 23.41
CA LYS A 76 14.77 -3.27 24.75
C LYS A 76 15.84 -3.89 25.66
N LEU A 77 17.01 -4.26 25.12
CA LEU A 77 18.09 -4.88 25.91
C LEU A 77 18.95 -3.81 26.58
N ILE A 78 19.00 -3.85 27.91
CA ILE A 78 19.81 -2.94 28.73
C ILE A 78 21.27 -3.41 28.72
N ASP A 79 22.22 -2.48 28.58
CA ASP A 79 23.66 -2.74 28.47
C ASP A 79 24.04 -3.65 27.28
N LEU A 80 23.42 -3.42 26.12
CA LEU A 80 23.89 -4.03 24.88
C LEU A 80 25.22 -3.36 24.47
N PRO A 81 26.24 -4.12 24.01
CA PRO A 81 27.49 -3.52 23.55
C PRO A 81 27.24 -2.52 22.43
N ASN A 82 27.81 -1.32 22.55
CA ASN A 82 27.58 -0.23 21.59
C ASN A 82 28.22 -0.50 20.22
N ASP A 83 29.20 -1.40 20.17
CA ASP A 83 29.92 -1.80 18.97
C ASP A 83 29.37 -3.10 18.35
N LEU A 84 28.22 -3.59 18.84
CA LEU A 84 27.57 -4.76 18.26
C LEU A 84 27.00 -4.39 16.88
N THR A 85 27.47 -5.07 15.82
CA THR A 85 26.99 -4.87 14.43
C THR A 85 25.47 -4.95 14.32
N GLU A 86 24.91 -4.36 13.27
CA GLU A 86 23.46 -4.24 13.08
C GLU A 86 22.74 -5.58 12.91
N SER A 87 21.42 -5.58 13.10
CA SER A 87 20.61 -6.82 13.09
C SER A 87 20.73 -7.57 11.77
N ILE A 88 20.74 -6.86 10.64
CA ILE A 88 20.87 -7.48 9.31
C ILE A 88 22.21 -8.22 9.16
N ASP A 89 23.30 -7.64 9.65
CA ASP A 89 24.62 -8.27 9.63
C ASP A 89 24.71 -9.45 10.60
N LEU A 90 24.10 -9.33 11.78
CA LEU A 90 24.01 -10.45 12.73
C LEU A 90 23.21 -11.61 12.16
N ALA A 91 22.09 -11.32 11.48
CA ALA A 91 21.28 -12.32 10.82
C ALA A 91 22.04 -12.98 9.67
N LYS A 92 22.74 -12.20 8.83
CA LYS A 92 23.63 -12.73 7.80
C LYS A 92 24.67 -13.68 8.38
N LEU A 93 25.37 -13.24 9.41
CA LEU A 93 26.40 -14.02 10.09
C LEU A 93 25.85 -15.35 10.64
N LEU A 94 24.66 -15.33 11.25
CA LEU A 94 23.99 -16.54 11.74
C LEU A 94 23.56 -17.46 10.60
N SER A 95 22.97 -16.89 9.55
CA SER A 95 22.54 -17.58 8.34
C SER A 95 23.72 -18.29 7.65
N ASP A 96 24.84 -17.59 7.45
CA ASP A 96 26.06 -18.15 6.87
C ASP A 96 26.61 -19.31 7.71
N MET A 97 26.57 -19.19 9.04
CA MET A 97 26.99 -20.26 9.94
C MET A 97 26.06 -21.48 9.86
N LEU A 98 24.74 -21.28 9.83
CA LEU A 98 23.77 -22.36 9.69
C LEU A 98 23.96 -23.12 8.37
N ALA A 99 24.17 -22.39 7.27
CA ALA A 99 24.45 -22.99 5.97
C ALA A 99 25.80 -23.75 5.96
N HIS A 100 26.85 -23.17 6.54
CA HIS A 100 28.17 -23.80 6.61
C HIS A 100 28.19 -25.10 7.43
N GLU A 101 27.45 -25.13 8.55
CA GLU A 101 27.32 -26.31 9.41
C GLU A 101 26.31 -27.35 8.87
N GLY A 102 25.69 -27.10 7.71
CA GLY A 102 24.68 -27.99 7.12
C GLY A 102 23.39 -28.08 7.94
N LEU A 103 23.08 -27.05 8.73
CA LEU A 103 21.89 -26.98 9.60
C LEU A 103 20.70 -26.31 8.92
N PHE A 104 20.91 -25.77 7.72
CA PHE A 104 19.92 -25.27 6.79
C PHE A 104 20.48 -25.42 5.36
N GLY A 105 19.67 -25.92 4.43
CA GLY A 105 20.10 -26.20 3.05
C GLY A 105 19.30 -25.49 1.96
N GLY A 106 18.28 -24.72 2.33
CA GLY A 106 17.41 -24.01 1.39
C GLY A 106 17.86 -22.58 1.08
N ASP A 107 16.92 -21.76 0.62
CA ASP A 107 17.11 -20.35 0.31
C ASP A 107 16.88 -19.46 1.54
N ILE A 108 17.76 -18.48 1.72
CA ILE A 108 17.66 -17.51 2.83
C ILE A 108 17.16 -16.18 2.27
N TRP A 109 15.96 -15.79 2.68
CA TRP A 109 15.37 -14.49 2.33
C TRP A 109 15.82 -13.46 3.36
N LEU A 110 17.05 -12.98 3.20
CA LEU A 110 17.64 -11.97 4.08
C LEU A 110 17.35 -10.58 3.53
N TYR A 111 16.45 -9.85 4.19
CA TYR A 111 16.08 -8.48 3.84
C TYR A 111 15.67 -7.68 5.08
N GLU A 112 15.57 -6.35 4.97
CA GLU A 112 15.17 -5.49 6.08
C GLU A 112 13.76 -5.81 6.59
N THR A 113 12.84 -6.15 5.67
CA THR A 113 11.47 -6.60 5.94
C THR A 113 11.06 -7.66 4.93
N LEU A 114 10.09 -8.51 5.29
CA LEU A 114 9.57 -9.53 4.37
C LEU A 114 8.81 -8.87 3.22
N GLU A 115 8.05 -7.82 3.52
CA GLU A 115 7.30 -7.00 2.58
C GLU A 115 8.22 -6.50 1.46
N ALA A 116 9.34 -5.88 1.82
CA ALA A 116 10.25 -5.32 0.82
C ALA A 116 10.99 -6.42 0.02
N TYR A 117 11.28 -7.59 0.62
CA TYR A 117 11.80 -8.73 -0.15
C TYR A 117 10.78 -9.21 -1.19
N ILE A 118 9.50 -9.29 -0.80
CA ILE A 118 8.44 -9.75 -1.69
C ILE A 118 8.28 -8.79 -2.86
N VAL A 119 8.21 -7.48 -2.61
CA VAL A 119 8.04 -6.46 -3.65
C VAL A 119 9.25 -6.35 -4.56
N GLU A 120 10.46 -6.32 -3.99
CA GLU A 120 11.65 -5.94 -4.75
C GLU A 120 12.34 -7.13 -5.41
N ILE A 121 12.11 -8.35 -4.92
CA ILE A 121 12.80 -9.57 -5.38
C ILE A 121 11.79 -10.61 -5.86
N LEU A 122 10.90 -11.09 -4.98
CA LEU A 122 10.07 -12.26 -5.26
C LEU A 122 9.06 -12.02 -6.40
N LEU A 123 8.27 -10.94 -6.32
CA LEU A 123 7.23 -10.65 -7.30
C LEU A 123 7.81 -10.35 -8.69
N PRO A 124 8.90 -9.54 -8.83
CA PRO A 124 9.59 -9.39 -10.10
C PRO A 124 10.09 -10.72 -10.70
N ASP A 125 10.67 -11.59 -9.87
CA ASP A 125 11.12 -12.92 -10.32
C ASP A 125 9.95 -13.82 -10.77
N CYS A 126 8.75 -13.57 -10.24
CA CYS A 126 7.53 -14.31 -10.57
C CYS A 126 6.66 -13.63 -11.64
N GLN A 127 7.10 -12.52 -12.25
CA GLN A 127 6.27 -11.70 -13.16
C GLN A 127 5.65 -12.53 -14.30
N SER A 128 6.43 -13.43 -14.91
CA SER A 128 5.95 -14.31 -15.99
C SER A 128 4.78 -15.21 -15.56
N LEU A 129 4.80 -15.70 -14.31
CA LEU A 129 3.72 -16.52 -13.76
C LEU A 129 2.48 -15.66 -13.43
N ILE A 130 2.70 -14.44 -12.93
CA ILE A 130 1.63 -13.48 -12.63
C ILE A 130 0.91 -13.09 -13.94
N ASP A 131 1.65 -12.76 -14.99
CA ASP A 131 1.08 -12.38 -16.29
C ASP A 131 0.25 -13.52 -16.91
N ASP A 132 0.72 -14.77 -16.80
CA ASP A 132 -0.02 -15.95 -17.28
C ASP A 132 -1.37 -16.09 -16.55
N GLN A 133 -1.39 -15.93 -15.22
CA GLN A 133 -2.61 -16.00 -14.42
C GLN A 133 -3.56 -14.81 -14.65
N LEU A 134 -3.04 -13.64 -15.01
CA LEU A 134 -3.83 -12.44 -15.31
C LEU A 134 -4.30 -12.37 -16.77
N SER A 135 -3.83 -13.25 -17.63
CA SER A 135 -4.08 -13.20 -19.08
C SER A 135 -5.57 -13.15 -19.45
N ASP A 136 -6.42 -13.89 -18.74
CA ASP A 136 -7.87 -13.87 -18.95
C ASP A 136 -8.46 -12.49 -18.61
N ALA A 137 -8.08 -11.90 -17.48
CA ALA A 137 -8.54 -10.56 -17.08
C ALA A 137 -8.00 -9.47 -18.02
N MET A 138 -6.75 -9.58 -18.47
CA MET A 138 -6.18 -8.69 -19.47
C MET A 138 -6.93 -8.76 -20.80
N ALA A 139 -7.36 -9.96 -21.21
CA ALA A 139 -8.10 -10.16 -22.45
C ALA A 139 -9.51 -9.55 -22.44
N GLU A 140 -10.10 -9.32 -21.25
CA GLU A 140 -11.34 -8.57 -21.10
C GLU A 140 -11.16 -7.06 -21.34
N THR A 141 -9.93 -6.56 -21.21
CA THR A 141 -9.58 -5.18 -21.55
C THR A 141 -9.16 -5.08 -23.02
N ASN A 142 -9.45 -3.95 -23.67
CA ASN A 142 -8.93 -3.62 -24.99
C ASN A 142 -7.62 -2.83 -24.88
N ALA A 143 -6.82 -3.10 -23.85
CA ALA A 143 -5.56 -2.43 -23.56
C ALA A 143 -4.35 -3.39 -23.70
N GLY A 144 -3.20 -2.82 -24.02
CA GLY A 144 -1.90 -3.50 -23.97
C GLY A 144 -1.19 -3.21 -22.65
N PHE A 145 -0.64 -4.23 -22.02
CA PHE A 145 0.05 -4.14 -20.74
C PHE A 145 1.55 -4.38 -20.96
N TYR A 146 2.35 -3.31 -20.90
CA TYR A 146 3.76 -3.33 -21.31
C TYR A 146 4.73 -2.91 -20.21
N ASP A 147 4.24 -2.34 -19.12
CA ASP A 147 5.05 -1.83 -18.02
C ASP A 147 5.21 -2.86 -16.90
N ASP A 148 6.25 -2.72 -16.09
CA ASP A 148 6.43 -3.60 -14.92
C ASP A 148 5.41 -3.27 -13.82
N LEU A 149 4.87 -4.31 -13.17
CA LEU A 149 3.99 -4.16 -12.02
C LEU A 149 4.77 -3.63 -10.80
N TYR A 150 4.30 -2.53 -10.23
CA TYR A 150 4.79 -2.02 -8.96
C TYR A 150 3.75 -2.23 -7.87
N TYR A 151 4.14 -2.83 -6.74
CA TYR A 151 3.26 -3.10 -5.61
C TYR A 151 3.60 -2.15 -4.46
N ASP A 152 2.65 -1.33 -4.05
CA ASP A 152 2.79 -0.34 -2.99
C ASP A 152 2.13 -0.76 -1.66
N ASP A 153 1.10 -1.62 -1.71
CA ASP A 153 0.44 -2.20 -0.53
C ASP A 153 0.70 -3.71 -0.45
N VAL A 154 1.62 -4.11 0.45
CA VAL A 154 1.85 -5.51 0.82
C VAL A 154 1.55 -5.72 2.29
N GLN A 155 0.64 -6.66 2.56
CA GLN A 155 0.22 -7.01 3.91
C GLN A 155 0.61 -8.45 4.23
N ILE A 156 1.27 -8.64 5.37
CA ILE A 156 1.66 -9.97 5.86
C ILE A 156 0.70 -10.43 6.95
N GLU A 157 0.05 -11.57 6.73
CA GLU A 157 -0.83 -12.23 7.68
C GLU A 157 -0.15 -13.49 8.25
N ASP A 158 -0.06 -13.56 9.58
CA ASP A 158 0.33 -14.79 10.28
C ASP A 158 -0.91 -15.62 10.63
N ARG A 159 -1.16 -16.68 9.85
CA ARG A 159 -2.29 -17.60 10.04
C ARG A 159 -1.96 -18.81 10.93
N GLY A 160 -0.80 -18.79 11.58
CA GLY A 160 -0.35 -19.82 12.52
C GLY A 160 0.33 -21.01 11.87
N THR A 161 -0.28 -21.61 10.83
CA THR A 161 0.32 -22.73 10.05
C THR A 161 1.06 -22.25 8.81
N GLU A 162 0.83 -21.01 8.39
CA GLU A 162 1.40 -20.39 7.20
C GLU A 162 1.60 -18.89 7.45
N LEU A 163 2.45 -18.27 6.62
CA LEU A 163 2.44 -16.83 6.41
C LEU A 163 1.83 -16.56 5.04
N VAL A 164 0.98 -15.54 4.94
CA VAL A 164 0.38 -15.13 3.68
C VAL A 164 0.70 -13.67 3.44
N ALA A 165 1.36 -13.38 2.33
CA ALA A 165 1.56 -12.03 1.86
C ALA A 165 0.52 -11.71 0.79
N ILE A 166 -0.18 -10.59 0.95
CA ILE A 166 -1.18 -10.10 0.00
C ILE A 166 -0.67 -8.78 -0.54
N ALA A 167 -0.29 -8.78 -1.81
CA ALA A 167 0.15 -7.60 -2.55
C ALA A 167 -0.99 -7.12 -3.45
N LYS A 168 -1.33 -5.83 -3.36
CA LYS A 168 -2.36 -5.21 -4.19
C LYS A 168 -1.75 -4.10 -5.00
N THR A 169 -2.23 -3.94 -6.23
CA THR A 169 -1.83 -2.83 -7.09
C THR A 169 -2.87 -2.59 -8.19
N GLN A 170 -2.74 -1.45 -8.86
CA GLN A 170 -3.47 -1.16 -10.09
C GLN A 170 -2.51 -1.24 -11.26
N TYR A 171 -2.91 -1.98 -12.29
CA TYR A 171 -2.14 -2.07 -13.53
C TYR A 171 -2.85 -1.35 -14.64
N LYS A 172 -2.25 -0.25 -15.09
CA LYS A 172 -2.76 0.55 -16.18
C LYS A 172 -2.10 0.12 -17.49
N GLY A 173 -2.91 -0.34 -18.42
CA GLY A 173 -2.52 -0.62 -19.80
C GLY A 173 -2.71 0.61 -20.70
N GLU A 174 -2.18 0.50 -21.90
CA GLU A 174 -2.32 1.49 -22.96
C GLU A 174 -3.48 1.09 -23.88
N SER A 175 -4.40 2.03 -24.14
CA SER A 175 -5.50 1.80 -25.08
C SER A 175 -4.95 1.48 -26.47
N LEU A 176 -5.45 0.41 -27.08
CA LEU A 176 -5.11 0.09 -28.46
C LEU A 176 -6.04 0.86 -29.40
N ASP A 177 -5.48 1.76 -30.22
CA ASP A 177 -6.18 2.69 -31.14
C ASP A 177 -7.24 2.03 -32.05
N ASP A 178 -7.14 0.72 -32.27
CA ASP A 178 -7.96 -0.05 -33.19
C ASP A 178 -9.21 -0.70 -32.56
N LYS A 179 -9.48 -0.49 -31.25
CA LYS A 179 -10.59 -1.14 -30.54
C LYS A 179 -11.43 -0.17 -29.67
N PRO A 180 -12.74 -0.42 -29.46
CA PRO A 180 -13.55 0.36 -28.53
C PRO A 180 -13.02 0.29 -27.10
N PHE A 181 -12.91 1.43 -26.42
CA PHE A 181 -12.47 1.50 -25.03
C PHE A 181 -13.37 0.65 -24.11
N CYS A 182 -12.79 -0.25 -23.31
CA CYS A 182 -13.51 -1.09 -22.35
C CYS A 182 -12.74 -1.24 -21.04
N GLY A 183 -12.22 -0.13 -20.52
CA GLY A 183 -11.32 -0.11 -19.38
C GLY A 183 -9.87 -0.31 -19.82
N ASP A 184 -8.98 0.46 -19.20
CA ASP A 184 -7.52 0.38 -19.39
C ASP A 184 -6.81 0.00 -18.08
N THR A 185 -7.54 -0.25 -17.00
CA THR A 185 -6.96 -0.47 -15.66
C THR A 185 -7.48 -1.77 -15.06
N LEU A 186 -6.58 -2.57 -14.50
CA LEU A 186 -6.88 -3.78 -13.73
C LEU A 186 -6.58 -3.54 -12.26
N ASP A 187 -7.49 -3.92 -11.36
CA ASP A 187 -7.16 -4.10 -9.96
C ASP A 187 -6.59 -5.52 -9.78
N ILE A 188 -5.33 -5.60 -9.33
CA ILE A 188 -4.59 -6.85 -9.18
C ILE A 188 -4.40 -7.16 -7.70
N VAL A 189 -4.57 -8.44 -7.37
CA VAL A 189 -4.23 -9.01 -6.08
C VAL A 189 -3.34 -10.22 -6.30
N VAL A 190 -2.13 -10.19 -5.76
CA VAL A 190 -1.22 -11.34 -5.72
C VAL A 190 -1.09 -11.84 -4.29
N GLN A 191 -1.33 -13.12 -4.10
CA GLN A 191 -1.19 -13.81 -2.83
C GLN A 191 0.00 -14.77 -2.87
N VAL A 192 0.94 -14.60 -1.95
CA VAL A 192 2.07 -15.52 -1.73
C VAL A 192 1.85 -16.24 -0.40
N THR A 193 1.72 -17.55 -0.46
CA THR A 193 1.53 -18.42 0.71
C THR A 193 2.83 -19.14 1.04
N LEU A 194 3.24 -19.08 2.30
CA LEU A 194 4.45 -19.71 2.85
C LEU A 194 4.05 -20.71 3.95
N PRO A 195 3.87 -22.00 3.60
CA PRO A 195 3.52 -23.03 4.57
C PRO A 195 4.66 -23.28 5.56
N ARG A 196 4.37 -23.31 6.87
CA ARG A 196 5.42 -23.50 7.90
C ARG A 196 5.92 -24.93 7.95
N MET A 197 7.23 -25.06 8.12
CA MET A 197 7.89 -26.33 8.35
C MET A 197 8.63 -26.36 9.68
N ALA A 198 9.42 -25.33 9.99
CA ALA A 198 10.34 -25.34 11.12
C ALA A 198 10.28 -24.04 11.92
N GLY A 199 9.80 -24.13 13.15
CA GLY A 199 9.56 -22.98 14.01
C GLY A 199 8.62 -21.94 13.37
N LYS A 200 8.97 -20.66 13.51
CA LYS A 200 8.18 -19.55 12.97
C LYS A 200 8.68 -19.00 11.65
N ARG A 201 9.87 -19.42 11.22
CA ARG A 201 10.64 -18.75 10.16
C ARG A 201 11.26 -19.71 9.13
N GLY A 202 11.08 -21.02 9.29
CA GLY A 202 11.41 -22.02 8.27
C GLY A 202 10.15 -22.53 7.58
N PHE A 203 10.15 -22.49 6.26
CA PHE A 203 8.99 -22.76 5.40
C PHE A 203 9.29 -23.84 4.37
N TYR A 204 8.21 -24.42 3.83
CA TYR A 204 8.24 -25.12 2.55
C TYR A 204 8.50 -24.12 1.42
N ASP A 205 8.45 -24.60 0.18
CA ASP A 205 8.40 -23.71 -0.98
C ASP A 205 7.12 -22.85 -0.92
N PHE A 206 7.13 -21.72 -1.62
CA PHE A 206 6.00 -20.81 -1.65
C PHE A 206 4.98 -21.21 -2.72
N GLU A 207 3.72 -20.85 -2.49
CA GLU A 207 2.64 -20.94 -3.48
C GLU A 207 2.23 -19.52 -3.88
N LEU A 208 2.03 -19.28 -5.18
CA LEU A 208 1.67 -17.98 -5.72
C LEU A 208 0.37 -18.06 -6.52
N GLU A 209 -0.58 -17.22 -6.15
CA GLU A 209 -1.86 -17.05 -6.84
C GLU A 209 -2.05 -15.56 -7.17
N ALA A 210 -2.37 -15.25 -8.43
CA ALA A 210 -2.66 -13.90 -8.88
C ALA A 210 -4.09 -13.85 -9.43
N GLY A 211 -4.82 -12.82 -9.04
CA GLY A 211 -6.16 -12.51 -9.54
C GLY A 211 -6.24 -11.06 -9.98
N GLY A 212 -7.01 -10.81 -11.04
CA GLY A 212 -7.25 -9.46 -11.54
C GLY A 212 -8.71 -9.29 -11.92
N SER A 213 -9.21 -8.07 -11.79
CA SER A 213 -10.51 -7.67 -12.31
C SER A 213 -10.40 -6.33 -13.02
N VAL A 214 -11.18 -6.13 -14.07
CA VAL A 214 -11.29 -4.83 -14.75
C VAL A 214 -11.81 -3.80 -13.76
N ASN A 215 -11.08 -2.68 -13.66
CA ASN A 215 -11.52 -1.53 -12.90
C ASN A 215 -12.50 -0.72 -13.76
N ASP A 216 -13.79 -0.88 -13.49
CA ASP A 216 -14.89 -0.18 -14.16
C ASP A 216 -15.20 1.20 -13.52
N ASP A 217 -14.41 1.63 -12.52
CA ASP A 217 -14.63 2.90 -11.83
C ASP A 217 -14.19 4.11 -12.69
N TRP A 218 -13.57 3.87 -13.84
CA TRP A 218 -13.25 4.92 -14.80
C TRP A 218 -14.53 5.44 -15.49
N VAL A 219 -14.85 6.70 -15.20
CA VAL A 219 -15.85 7.49 -15.93
C VAL A 219 -15.11 8.44 -16.83
N ASP A 220 -15.35 8.36 -18.15
CA ASP A 220 -14.83 9.35 -19.10
C ASP A 220 -15.30 10.76 -18.66
N PRO A 221 -14.37 11.69 -18.36
CA PRO A 221 -14.74 13.06 -18.03
C PRO A 221 -15.48 13.77 -19.17
N GLU A 222 -15.28 13.32 -20.41
CA GLU A 222 -15.85 13.86 -21.65
C GLU A 222 -17.13 13.12 -22.09
N LEU A 223 -17.30 11.82 -21.81
CA LEU A 223 -18.61 11.12 -21.96
C LEU A 223 -19.49 11.30 -20.72
N ARG A 224 -19.75 12.56 -20.36
CA ARG A 224 -20.90 12.90 -19.51
C ARG A 224 -22.19 12.64 -20.29
N TYR A 225 -22.70 11.42 -20.25
CA TYR A 225 -24.09 11.16 -20.63
C TYR A 225 -25.02 11.87 -19.64
N GLY A 226 -25.46 13.07 -20.01
CA GLY A 226 -26.55 13.79 -19.37
C GLY A 226 -26.11 15.13 -18.77
N ILE A 227 -26.48 16.21 -19.48
CA ILE A 227 -26.77 17.57 -18.99
C ILE A 227 -26.25 17.83 -17.57
N SER A 228 -25.14 18.57 -17.43
CA SER A 228 -24.79 19.17 -16.13
C SER A 228 -26.03 19.88 -15.60
N PRO A 229 -26.57 19.52 -14.43
CA PRO A 229 -27.74 20.19 -13.89
C PRO A 229 -27.40 21.67 -13.78
N GLN A 230 -28.14 22.48 -14.54
CA GLN A 230 -27.96 23.92 -14.60
C GLN A 230 -28.00 24.47 -13.18
N SER A 231 -27.01 25.27 -12.78
CA SER A 231 -27.01 25.82 -11.42
C SER A 231 -28.31 26.58 -11.14
N SER A 232 -28.73 26.60 -9.87
CA SER A 232 -29.92 27.34 -9.42
C SER A 232 -29.85 28.81 -9.88
N LEU A 233 -28.66 29.41 -9.83
CA LEU A 233 -28.42 30.77 -10.29
C LEU A 233 -28.56 30.91 -11.81
N ALA A 234 -27.93 30.04 -12.60
CA ALA A 234 -28.03 30.08 -14.06
C ALA A 234 -29.49 29.89 -14.52
N THR A 235 -30.22 29.00 -13.84
CA THR A 235 -31.66 28.78 -14.07
C THR A 235 -32.47 30.03 -13.76
N GLU A 236 -32.21 30.68 -12.62
CA GLU A 236 -32.93 31.89 -12.20
C GLU A 236 -32.63 33.10 -13.10
N LEU A 237 -31.41 33.19 -13.63
CA LEU A 237 -30.99 34.22 -14.58
C LEU A 237 -31.39 33.92 -16.03
N GLY A 238 -31.93 32.73 -16.32
CA GLY A 238 -32.33 32.33 -17.67
C GLY A 238 -31.15 32.10 -18.64
N ILE A 239 -29.95 31.84 -18.13
CA ILE A 239 -28.72 31.66 -18.91
C ILE A 239 -28.07 30.31 -18.64
N THR A 240 -27.13 29.87 -19.48
CA THR A 240 -26.42 28.60 -19.24
C THR A 240 -25.30 28.77 -18.19
N ASP A 241 -24.83 27.68 -17.57
CA ASP A 241 -23.68 27.75 -16.66
C ASP A 241 -22.39 28.21 -17.37
N GLY A 242 -22.26 27.90 -18.67
CA GLY A 242 -21.15 28.40 -19.49
C GLY A 242 -21.22 29.91 -19.70
N ASP A 243 -22.43 30.44 -19.92
CA ASP A 243 -22.65 31.89 -19.97
C ASP A 243 -22.34 32.53 -18.59
N LEU A 244 -22.86 31.93 -17.50
CA LEU A 244 -22.66 32.41 -16.13
C LEU A 244 -21.17 32.47 -15.74
N ALA A 245 -20.37 31.47 -16.13
CA ALA A 245 -18.93 31.42 -15.84
C ALA A 245 -18.11 32.55 -16.48
N THR A 246 -18.68 33.25 -17.46
CA THR A 246 -18.03 34.38 -18.15
C THR A 246 -18.42 35.74 -17.57
N LEU A 247 -19.36 35.75 -16.62
CA LEU A 247 -19.84 36.97 -15.96
C LEU A 247 -19.10 37.19 -14.65
N GLU A 248 -18.80 38.45 -14.37
CA GLU A 248 -18.25 38.91 -13.10
C GLU A 248 -19.28 39.81 -12.41
N TRP A 249 -19.59 39.54 -11.14
CA TRP A 249 -20.56 40.33 -10.38
C TRP A 249 -20.17 40.49 -8.91
N GLU A 250 -20.68 41.57 -8.31
CA GLU A 250 -20.68 41.76 -6.87
C GLU A 250 -22.03 41.31 -6.29
N THR A 251 -22.01 40.66 -5.13
CA THR A 251 -23.23 40.16 -4.47
C THR A 251 -23.51 40.98 -3.21
N PHE A 252 -24.72 41.51 -3.10
CA PHE A 252 -25.23 42.16 -1.90
C PHE A 252 -26.38 41.36 -1.31
N GLU A 253 -26.24 40.92 -0.07
CA GLU A 253 -27.25 40.13 0.64
C GLU A 253 -28.36 41.02 1.21
N ILE A 254 -29.61 40.61 1.02
CA ILE A 254 -30.78 41.23 1.66
C ILE A 254 -31.19 40.37 2.84
N SER A 255 -30.77 40.73 4.05
CA SER A 255 -31.15 40.05 5.30
C SER A 255 -31.86 40.98 6.28
N SER A 256 -32.64 40.42 7.21
CA SER A 256 -33.22 41.14 8.34
C SER A 256 -32.30 41.18 9.56
N ASP A 257 -32.61 42.06 10.52
CA ASP A 257 -31.88 42.22 11.79
C ASP A 257 -31.78 40.94 12.64
N ASP A 258 -32.59 39.92 12.36
CA ASP A 258 -32.56 38.60 13.00
C ASP A 258 -31.73 37.55 12.24
N GLY A 259 -31.08 37.93 11.13
CA GLY A 259 -30.16 37.09 10.37
C GLY A 259 -30.80 36.21 9.29
N LEU A 260 -32.07 36.42 8.94
CA LEU A 260 -32.72 35.69 7.85
C LEU A 260 -32.47 36.37 6.49
N THR A 261 -31.94 35.62 5.52
CA THR A 261 -31.69 36.07 4.15
C THR A 261 -32.94 35.92 3.29
N TYR A 262 -33.38 37.00 2.64
CA TYR A 262 -34.55 37.02 1.75
C TYR A 262 -34.19 37.02 0.25
N GLY A 263 -32.91 37.11 -0.07
CA GLY A 263 -32.40 37.11 -1.43
C GLY A 263 -31.15 37.95 -1.58
N PHE A 264 -30.66 38.05 -2.82
CA PHE A 264 -29.43 38.75 -3.14
C PHE A 264 -29.68 39.75 -4.28
N VAL A 265 -28.91 40.83 -4.29
CA VAL A 265 -28.78 41.71 -5.45
C VAL A 265 -27.42 41.47 -6.07
N LEU A 266 -27.39 41.11 -7.34
CA LEU A 266 -26.17 40.94 -8.11
C LEU A 266 -25.95 42.19 -8.96
N THR A 267 -24.76 42.75 -8.93
CA THR A 267 -24.34 43.88 -9.76
C THR A 267 -23.25 43.41 -10.70
N PHE A 268 -23.55 43.29 -11.99
CA PHE A 268 -22.60 42.80 -12.99
C PHE A 268 -21.60 43.88 -13.39
N SER A 269 -20.36 43.47 -13.63
CA SER A 269 -19.31 44.36 -14.12
C SER A 269 -19.61 44.83 -15.55
N LYS A 270 -19.25 46.09 -15.86
CA LYS A 270 -19.34 46.65 -17.21
C LYS A 270 -18.37 46.00 -18.21
N SER A 271 -17.43 45.18 -17.75
CA SER A 271 -16.54 44.37 -18.59
C SER A 271 -17.20 43.09 -19.10
N CYS A 272 -18.37 42.72 -18.59
CA CYS A 272 -19.04 41.48 -18.99
C CYS A 272 -19.52 41.51 -20.45
N PRO A 273 -19.56 40.36 -21.15
CA PRO A 273 -20.05 40.28 -22.52
C PRO A 273 -21.51 40.76 -22.65
N HIS A 274 -21.72 41.80 -23.45
CA HIS A 274 -23.06 42.41 -23.65
C HIS A 274 -24.09 41.41 -24.18
N GLU A 275 -23.66 40.50 -25.06
CA GLU A 275 -24.50 39.46 -25.68
C GLU A 275 -25.07 38.46 -24.66
N ILE A 276 -24.41 38.33 -23.50
CA ILE A 276 -24.87 37.44 -22.41
C ILE A 276 -25.76 38.22 -21.44
N LEU A 277 -25.38 39.46 -21.11
CA LEU A 277 -26.19 40.33 -20.26
C LEU A 277 -27.60 40.59 -20.84
N GLU A 278 -27.71 40.70 -22.16
CA GLU A 278 -29.01 40.85 -22.84
C GLU A 278 -29.93 39.63 -22.70
N LYS A 279 -29.39 38.44 -22.39
CA LYS A 279 -30.18 37.23 -22.16
C LYS A 279 -30.84 37.20 -20.78
N ILE A 280 -30.33 37.98 -19.82
CA ILE A 280 -30.81 37.98 -18.44
C ILE A 280 -32.11 38.79 -18.35
N GLU A 281 -33.23 38.08 -18.22
CA GLU A 281 -34.53 38.73 -18.06
C GLU A 281 -34.63 39.46 -16.71
N GLY A 282 -34.97 40.75 -16.73
CA GLY A 282 -35.15 41.54 -15.51
C GLY A 282 -33.89 42.26 -15.01
N LEU A 283 -32.80 42.25 -15.79
CA LEU A 283 -31.61 43.08 -15.55
C LEU A 283 -31.96 44.57 -15.71
N SER A 284 -31.59 45.39 -14.74
CA SER A 284 -31.82 46.83 -14.76
C SER A 284 -30.78 47.59 -15.59
N ASP A 285 -31.06 48.86 -15.90
CA ASP A 285 -30.15 49.73 -16.69
C ASP A 285 -28.78 49.95 -16.01
N ASP A 286 -28.67 49.75 -14.70
CA ASP A 286 -27.44 49.79 -13.90
C ASP A 286 -26.77 48.42 -13.73
N LEU A 287 -27.16 47.42 -14.53
CA LEU A 287 -26.64 46.05 -14.53
C LEU A 287 -26.88 45.32 -13.20
N THR A 288 -28.01 45.58 -12.55
CA THR A 288 -28.39 44.89 -11.32
C THR A 288 -29.58 43.97 -11.50
N ILE A 289 -29.60 42.86 -10.78
CA ILE A 289 -30.74 41.96 -10.73
C ILE A 289 -30.92 41.41 -9.32
N ARG A 290 -32.18 41.21 -8.93
CA ARG A 290 -32.50 40.55 -7.67
C ARG A 290 -32.75 39.08 -7.90
N VAL A 291 -32.07 38.23 -7.14
CA VAL A 291 -32.24 36.79 -7.13
C VAL A 291 -32.72 36.30 -5.76
N SER A 292 -33.33 35.13 -5.74
CA SER A 292 -33.90 34.47 -4.57
C SER A 292 -32.83 34.04 -3.57
N ALA A 293 -33.23 33.75 -2.33
CA ALA A 293 -32.31 33.25 -1.31
C ALA A 293 -31.69 31.89 -1.69
N ASN A 294 -32.34 31.13 -2.57
CA ASN A 294 -31.91 29.79 -2.99
C ASN A 294 -31.06 29.83 -4.26
N ALA A 295 -30.75 31.03 -4.80
CA ALA A 295 -30.01 31.17 -6.05
C ALA A 295 -28.64 30.49 -5.99
N PHE A 296 -28.04 30.39 -4.80
CA PHE A 296 -26.74 29.78 -4.57
C PHE A 296 -26.81 28.38 -3.94
N ASP A 297 -28.00 27.82 -3.74
CA ASP A 297 -28.15 26.50 -3.16
C ASP A 297 -27.73 25.41 -4.15
N SER A 298 -27.00 24.41 -3.64
CA SER A 298 -26.77 23.16 -4.37
C SER A 298 -28.08 22.39 -4.51
N LEU A 299 -28.41 21.96 -5.72
CA LEU A 299 -29.60 21.15 -5.99
C LEU A 299 -29.50 19.73 -5.40
N TYR A 300 -28.35 19.36 -4.82
CA TYR A 300 -28.14 18.05 -4.18
C TYR A 300 -27.36 18.18 -2.86
N PRO A 301 -27.75 17.45 -1.81
CA PRO A 301 -26.97 17.32 -0.58
C PRO A 301 -25.71 16.47 -0.82
N GLU A 302 -24.62 16.84 -0.17
CA GLU A 302 -23.33 16.12 -0.13
C GLU A 302 -23.46 14.66 0.35
#